data_AF-A0A386TYF0-F1
#
_entry.id   AF-A0A386TYF0-F1
#
_cell.length_a   1.000
_cell.length_b   1.000
_cell.length_c   1.000
_cell.angle_alpha   90.00
_cell.angle_beta   90.00
_cell.angle_gamma   90.00
#
_symmetry.space_group_name_H-M   'P 1'
#
loop_
_entity.id
_entity.type
_entity.pdbx_description
1 polymer ?
#
loop_
_entity_poly.entity_id
_entity_poly.type
_entity_poly.pdbx_seq_one_letter_code
_entity_poly.pdbx_strand_id
1 'polypeptide(L)'
;MKYKNIKGNKLIYSDTDSVLMEKPLDSELISSTDLGKLKLEYVISEGYFIAPKFYGFKDVLGNTVLKTKGVTKGQIVFEDLIKLSQGEDINLKSTVFVKNFKEGTVNIRNQNYLIKGLELK
;
A
#
# COMPACT_ATOMS: atom_id res chain seq x y z
N MET A 1 2.94 18.21 -2.03
CA MET A 1 1.58 17.62 -2.04
C MET A 1 0.69 18.50 -1.18
N LYS A 2 -0.31 19.15 -1.79
CA LYS A 2 -1.12 20.26 -1.24
C LYS A 2 -1.95 19.87 0.01
N TYR A 3 -2.16 18.58 0.23
CA TYR A 3 -3.11 18.05 1.21
C TYR A 3 -2.47 17.47 2.49
N LYS A 4 -1.17 17.65 2.71
CA LYS A 4 -0.47 17.04 3.84
C LYS A 4 -0.82 17.62 5.22
N ASN A 5 -1.33 18.86 5.27
CA ASN A 5 -1.58 19.60 6.52
C ASN A 5 -2.98 20.23 6.54
N ILE A 6 -4.03 19.43 6.38
CA ILE A 6 -5.40 19.91 6.54
C ILE A 6 -5.73 19.91 8.04
N LYS A 7 -6.02 21.09 8.59
CA LYS A 7 -6.34 21.23 10.02
C LYS A 7 -7.63 20.46 10.32
N GLY A 8 -7.56 19.47 11.20
CA GLY A 8 -8.70 18.64 11.60
C GLY A 8 -8.98 17.41 10.73
N ASN A 9 -8.14 17.15 9.71
CA ASN A 9 -8.20 15.93 8.89
C ASN A 9 -6.81 15.29 8.76
N LYS A 10 -6.59 14.17 9.46
CA LYS A 10 -5.29 13.49 9.50
C LYS A 10 -5.04 12.74 8.20
N LEU A 11 -3.86 12.95 7.63
CA LEU A 11 -3.35 12.16 6.51
C LEU A 11 -2.86 10.81 7.05
N ILE A 12 -3.48 9.72 6.60
CA ILE A 12 -3.12 8.35 6.99
C ILE A 12 -2.06 7.81 6.02
N TYR A 13 -2.25 7.99 4.72
CA TYR A 13 -1.34 7.49 3.69
C TYR A 13 -1.38 8.38 2.44
N SER A 14 -0.29 8.40 1.68
CA SER A 14 -0.22 9.07 0.38
C SER A 14 0.75 8.36 -0.56
N ASP A 15 0.37 8.19 -1.83
CA ASP A 15 1.26 7.68 -2.88
C ASP A 15 1.02 8.45 -4.17
N THR A 16 2.05 9.14 -4.66
CA THR A 16 2.12 9.90 -5.93
C THR A 16 0.94 10.85 -6.19
N ASP A 17 -0.19 10.32 -6.60
CA ASP A 17 -1.45 10.96 -7.01
C ASP A 17 -2.66 10.57 -6.13
N SER A 18 -2.47 9.71 -5.13
CA SER A 18 -3.50 9.21 -4.22
C SER A 18 -3.28 9.66 -2.78
N VAL A 19 -4.38 9.85 -2.05
CA VAL A 19 -4.38 10.31 -0.67
C VAL A 19 -5.43 9.54 0.13
N LEU A 20 -5.08 9.11 1.34
CA LEU A 20 -5.99 8.51 2.30
C LEU A 20 -6.05 9.39 3.55
N MET A 21 -7.26 9.78 3.90
CA MET A 21 -7.53 10.66 5.03
C MET A 21 -8.52 10.04 5.99
N GLU A 22 -8.48 10.49 7.25
CA GLU A 22 -9.40 10.06 8.29
C GLU A 22 -10.83 10.55 8.04
N LYS A 23 -10.98 11.74 7.44
CA LYS A 23 -12.27 12.35 7.11
C LYS A 23 -12.38 12.63 5.61
N PRO A 24 -13.61 12.70 5.06
CA PRO A 24 -13.82 13.10 3.68
C PRO A 24 -13.26 14.50 3.42
N LEU A 25 -12.74 14.70 2.20
CA LEU A 25 -12.38 16.01 1.69
C LEU A 25 -13.63 16.82 1.35
N ASP A 26 -13.46 18.14 1.25
CA ASP A 26 -14.55 19.02 0.81
C ASP A 26 -15.03 18.61 -0.59
N SER A 27 -16.35 18.63 -0.77
CA SER A 27 -17.03 18.28 -2.01
C SER A 27 -16.55 19.11 -3.21
N GLU A 28 -16.11 20.35 -2.99
CA GLU A 28 -15.55 21.22 -4.04
C GLU A 28 -14.25 20.68 -4.65
N LEU A 29 -13.49 19.90 -3.87
CA LEU A 29 -12.21 19.31 -4.29
C LEU A 29 -12.38 17.92 -4.89
N ILE A 30 -13.59 17.35 -4.83
CA ILE A 30 -13.90 16.01 -5.29
C ILE A 30 -14.71 16.08 -6.59
N SER A 31 -14.22 15.44 -7.66
CA SER A 31 -14.99 15.24 -8.89
C SER A 31 -14.43 14.05 -9.65
N SER A 32 -15.33 13.27 -10.25
CA SER A 32 -14.98 12.12 -11.09
C SER A 32 -14.67 12.52 -12.54
N THR A 33 -15.00 13.76 -12.93
CA THR A 33 -14.94 14.22 -14.34
C THR A 33 -14.10 15.46 -14.53
N ASP A 34 -13.96 16.32 -13.52
CA ASP A 34 -13.21 17.57 -13.65
C ASP A 34 -11.71 17.34 -13.51
N LEU A 35 -10.93 17.86 -14.46
CA LEU A 35 -9.48 17.80 -14.42
C LEU A 35 -8.92 18.63 -13.25
N GLY A 36 -8.00 18.05 -12.48
CA GLY A 36 -7.34 18.70 -11.34
C GLY A 36 -8.05 18.54 -9.99
N LYS A 37 -9.26 17.96 -9.98
CA LYS A 37 -9.94 17.51 -8.75
C LYS A 37 -9.62 16.05 -8.45
N LEU A 38 -9.81 15.65 -7.20
CA LEU A 38 -9.60 14.28 -6.76
C LEU A 38 -10.87 13.45 -6.99
N LYS A 39 -10.71 12.21 -7.45
CA LYS A 39 -11.82 11.26 -7.52
C LYS A 39 -11.94 10.53 -6.18
N LEU A 40 -13.15 10.43 -5.63
CA LEU A 40 -13.41 9.55 -4.49
C LEU A 40 -13.48 8.10 -5.00
N GLU A 41 -12.42 7.33 -4.78
CA GLU A 41 -12.36 5.94 -5.25
C GLU A 41 -12.93 4.94 -4.24
N TYR A 42 -12.57 5.07 -2.96
CA TYR A 42 -12.94 4.10 -1.94
C TYR A 42 -13.28 4.79 -0.61
N VAL A 43 -14.25 4.21 0.11
CA VAL A 43 -14.48 4.49 1.52
C VAL A 43 -14.05 3.25 2.30
N ILE A 44 -12.94 3.38 3.02
CA ILE A 44 -12.27 2.26 3.69
C ILE A 44 -12.90 2.02 5.06
N SER A 45 -13.27 0.77 5.34
CA SER A 45 -13.73 0.34 6.68
C SER A 45 -12.54 -0.08 7.56
N GLU A 46 -11.62 -0.84 7.00
CA GLU A 46 -10.42 -1.34 7.67
C GLU A 46 -9.25 -1.38 6.69
N GLY A 47 -8.06 -0.97 7.10
CA GLY A 47 -6.88 -1.05 6.24
C GLY A 47 -5.56 -1.05 7.00
N TYR A 48 -4.60 -1.81 6.47
CA TYR A 48 -3.26 -1.98 7.00
C TYR A 48 -2.26 -1.44 6.00
N PHE A 49 -1.52 -0.41 6.41
CA PHE A 49 -0.54 0.30 5.59
C PHE A 49 0.85 0.13 6.19
N ILE A 50 1.53 -0.97 5.84
CA ILE A 50 2.79 -1.38 6.47
C ILE A 50 3.98 -0.58 5.91
N ALA A 51 4.02 -0.37 4.59
CA ALA A 51 5.12 0.32 3.93
C ALA A 51 4.67 0.98 2.60
N PRO A 52 5.50 1.86 1.99
CA PRO A 52 5.17 2.47 0.70
C PRO A 52 4.89 1.42 -0.38
N LYS A 53 3.68 1.47 -0.96
CA LYS A 53 3.17 0.49 -1.95
C LYS A 53 3.03 -0.94 -1.39
N PHE A 54 2.92 -1.06 -0.07
CA PHE A 54 2.66 -2.31 0.63
C PHE A 54 1.54 -2.08 1.64
N TYR A 55 0.31 -2.30 1.19
CA TYR A 55 -0.90 -2.08 1.96
C TYR A 55 -2.05 -2.95 1.46
N GLY A 56 -3.07 -3.12 2.31
CA GLY A 56 -4.34 -3.70 1.91
C GLY A 56 -5.47 -3.15 2.74
N PHE A 57 -6.65 -3.07 2.16
CA PHE A 57 -7.83 -2.54 2.83
C PHE A 57 -9.12 -3.20 2.36
N LYS A 58 -10.14 -3.11 3.19
CA LYS A 58 -11.52 -3.47 2.90
C LYS A 58 -12.34 -2.18 2.78
N ASP A 59 -13.15 -2.07 1.75
CA ASP A 59 -14.11 -0.97 1.65
C ASP A 59 -15.40 -1.29 2.44
N VAL A 60 -16.28 -0.30 2.56
CA VAL A 60 -17.60 -0.44 3.20
C VAL A 60 -18.60 -1.31 2.41
N LEU A 61 -18.33 -1.57 1.12
CA LEU A 61 -19.10 -2.44 0.24
C LEU A 61 -18.63 -3.91 0.30
N GLY A 62 -17.57 -4.21 1.07
CA GLY A 62 -17.00 -5.55 1.23
C GLY A 62 -15.89 -5.89 0.22
N ASN A 63 -15.45 -4.96 -0.61
CA ASN A 63 -14.38 -5.19 -1.56
C ASN A 63 -13.01 -5.20 -0.84
N THR A 64 -12.19 -6.21 -1.11
CA THR A 64 -10.83 -6.29 -0.56
C THR A 64 -9.80 -5.91 -1.63
N VAL A 65 -8.97 -4.92 -1.34
CA VAL A 65 -7.89 -4.46 -2.22
C VAL A 65 -6.55 -4.74 -1.55
N LEU A 66 -5.67 -5.46 -2.26
CA LEU A 66 -4.33 -5.80 -1.78
C LEU A 66 -3.27 -5.28 -2.76
N LYS A 67 -2.32 -4.48 -2.27
CA LYS A 67 -1.17 -4.00 -3.03
C LYS A 67 0.12 -4.32 -2.29
N THR A 68 0.87 -5.29 -2.81
CA THR A 68 2.12 -5.79 -2.20
C THR A 68 3.29 -5.65 -3.17
N LYS A 69 4.04 -4.56 -3.07
CA LYS A 69 5.27 -4.37 -3.85
C LYS A 69 6.38 -5.35 -3.40
N GLY A 70 7.08 -5.96 -4.37
CA GLY A 70 8.23 -6.84 -4.10
C GLY A 70 7.90 -8.30 -3.80
N VAL A 71 6.61 -8.64 -3.81
CA VAL A 71 6.11 -9.98 -3.55
C VAL A 71 5.29 -10.47 -4.74
N THR A 72 5.37 -11.76 -5.04
CA THR A 72 4.58 -12.37 -6.12
C THR A 72 3.09 -12.30 -5.76
N LYS A 73 2.24 -11.95 -6.74
CA LYS A 73 0.79 -11.92 -6.55
C LYS A 73 0.29 -13.27 -6.05
N GLY A 74 -0.58 -13.25 -5.04
CA GLY A 74 -1.20 -14.44 -4.46
C GLY A 74 -0.41 -15.13 -3.35
N GLN A 75 0.79 -14.64 -3.00
CA GLN A 75 1.56 -15.17 -1.86
C GLN A 75 1.20 -14.53 -0.50
N ILE A 76 0.48 -13.41 -0.53
CA ILE A 76 0.06 -12.67 0.66
C ILE A 76 -1.45 -12.57 0.62
N VAL A 77 -2.08 -12.84 1.76
CA VAL A 77 -3.49 -12.59 2.00
C VAL A 77 -3.69 -11.41 2.95
N PHE A 78 -4.93 -10.97 3.13
CA PHE A 78 -5.22 -9.85 4.03
C PHE A 78 -4.84 -10.18 5.48
N GLU A 79 -5.04 -11.42 5.95
CA GLU A 79 -4.61 -11.84 7.30
C GLU A 79 -3.10 -11.69 7.53
N ASP A 80 -2.28 -11.85 6.50
CA ASP A 80 -0.84 -11.68 6.61
C ASP A 80 -0.47 -10.22 6.90
N LEU A 81 -1.25 -9.25 6.40
CA LEU A 81 -1.06 -7.84 6.74
C LEU A 81 -1.39 -7.57 8.21
N ILE A 82 -2.39 -8.27 8.76
CA ILE A 82 -2.76 -8.16 10.18
C ILE A 82 -1.59 -8.66 11.04
N LYS A 83 -1.04 -9.83 10.71
CA LYS A 83 0.14 -10.38 11.38
C LYS A 83 1.33 -9.43 11.33
N LEU A 84 1.63 -8.90 10.14
CA LEU A 84 2.68 -7.90 9.96
C LEU A 84 2.44 -6.65 10.81
N SER A 85 1.19 -6.19 10.93
CA SER A 85 0.85 -5.04 11.77
C SER A 85 1.00 -5.31 13.27
N GLN A 86 0.91 -6.57 13.69
CA GLN A 86 1.10 -7.02 15.06
C GLN A 86 2.58 -7.28 15.40
N GLY A 87 3.49 -7.12 14.43
CA GLY A 87 4.92 -7.34 14.61
C GLY A 87 5.39 -8.76 14.28
N GLU A 88 4.55 -9.61 13.68
CA GLU A 88 4.96 -10.93 13.22
C GLU A 88 5.68 -10.85 11.87
N ASP A 89 6.85 -11.48 11.78
CA ASP A 89 7.62 -11.56 10.54
C ASP A 89 7.06 -12.64 9.60
N ILE A 90 7.00 -12.33 8.30
CA ILE A 90 6.54 -13.28 7.28
C ILE A 90 7.69 -13.61 6.34
N ASN A 91 7.95 -14.91 6.19
CA ASN A 91 8.93 -15.45 5.25
C ASN A 91 8.24 -15.92 3.97
N LEU A 92 8.59 -15.31 2.84
CA LEU A 92 8.05 -15.64 1.53
C LEU A 92 9.15 -16.03 0.56
N LYS A 93 8.82 -16.79 -0.47
CA LYS A 93 9.75 -17.05 -1.59
C LYS A 93 9.42 -16.08 -2.72
N SER A 94 10.26 -15.08 -2.93
CA SER A 94 10.06 -14.09 -3.99
C SER A 94 11.07 -14.28 -5.13
N THR A 95 10.60 -14.08 -6.36
CA THR A 95 11.44 -14.08 -7.54
C THR A 95 12.03 -12.70 -7.74
N VAL A 96 13.35 -12.60 -7.64
CA VAL A 96 14.08 -11.34 -7.81
C VAL A 96 14.89 -11.33 -9.10
N PHE A 97 14.93 -10.14 -9.72
CA PHE A 97 15.74 -9.86 -10.89
C PHE A 97 17.07 -9.27 -10.45
N VAL A 98 18.14 -10.04 -10.58
CA VAL A 98 19.49 -9.62 -10.23
C VAL A 98 20.21 -9.18 -11.50
N LYS A 99 20.53 -7.89 -11.58
CA LYS A 99 21.27 -7.30 -12.69
C LYS A 99 22.76 -7.55 -12.48
N ASN A 100 23.41 -8.19 -13.45
CA ASN A 100 24.86 -8.27 -13.50
C ASN A 100 25.41 -7.20 -14.45
N PHE A 101 25.85 -6.08 -13.90
CA PHE A 101 26.36 -4.95 -14.69
C PHE A 101 27.67 -5.27 -15.43
N LYS A 102 28.46 -6.24 -14.98
CA LYS A 102 29.72 -6.61 -15.65
C LYS A 102 29.49 -7.38 -16.95
N GLU A 103 28.49 -8.26 -16.96
CA GLU A 103 28.16 -9.12 -18.12
C GLU A 103 26.99 -8.57 -18.95
N GLY A 104 26.32 -7.51 -18.47
CA GLY A 104 25.12 -6.97 -19.11
C GLY A 104 23.91 -7.90 -19.04
N THR A 105 23.93 -8.92 -18.16
CA THR A 105 22.89 -9.94 -18.05
C THR A 105 21.93 -9.65 -16.89
N VAL A 106 20.70 -10.14 -17.00
CA VAL A 106 19.72 -10.15 -15.90
C VAL A 106 19.42 -11.60 -15.55
N ASN A 107 19.70 -11.97 -14.31
CA ASN A 107 19.42 -13.31 -13.79
C ASN A 107 18.16 -13.28 -12.94
N ILE A 108 17.30 -14.26 -13.16
CA ILE A 108 16.09 -14.46 -12.35
C ILE A 108 16.42 -15.49 -11.28
N ARG A 109 16.31 -15.12 -10.01
CA ARG A 109 16.59 -16.01 -8.87
C ARG A 109 15.39 -16.07 -7.93
N ASN A 110 15.12 -17.26 -7.39
CA ASN A 110 14.18 -17.43 -6.30
C ASN A 110 14.94 -17.36 -4.99
N GLN A 111 14.57 -16.40 -4.12
CA GLN A 111 15.19 -16.26 -2.81
C GLN A 111 14.13 -16.10 -1.72
N ASN A 112 14.50 -16.46 -0.50
CA ASN A 112 13.68 -16.17 0.67
C ASN A 112 13.70 -14.66 0.90
N TYR A 113 12.52 -14.10 1.11
CA TYR A 113 12.24 -12.70 1.35
C TYR A 113 11.52 -12.58 2.68
N LEU A 114 12.21 -12.02 3.67
CA LEU A 114 11.65 -11.78 4.99
C LEU A 114 11.04 -10.37 5.00
N ILE A 115 9.75 -10.30 5.29
CA ILE A 115 9.03 -9.05 5.52
C ILE A 115 8.96 -8.88 7.02
N LYS A 116 9.61 -7.83 7.51
CA LYS A 116 9.57 -7.51 8.93
C LYS A 116 8.21 -6.97 9.32
N GLY A 117 7.71 -7.44 10.45
CA GLY A 117 6.55 -6.85 11.10
C GLY A 117 6.82 -5.40 11.53
N LEU A 118 5.75 -4.64 11.76
CA LEU A 118 5.84 -3.29 12.26
C LEU A 118 6.28 -3.34 13.74
N GLU A 119 7.47 -2.83 14.04
CA GLU A 119 7.89 -2.63 15.44
C GLU A 119 7.20 -1.37 15.97
N LEU A 120 6.20 -1.53 16.83
CA LEU A 120 5.65 -0.44 17.64
C LEU A 120 6.76 0.06 18.59
N LYS A 121 7.41 1.17 18.21
CA LYS A 121 8.35 1.92 19.05
C LYS A 121 7.65 2.88 19.99
#